data_AF-A0A8T3T4M6-F1
#
_entry.id   AF-A0A8T3T4M6-F1
#
_cell.length_a   1.000
_cell.length_b   1.000
_cell.length_c   1.000
_cell.angle_alpha   90.00
_cell.angle_beta   90.00
_cell.angle_gamma   90.00
#
_symmetry.space_group_name_H-M   'P 1'
#
loop_
_entity.id
_entity.type
_entity.pdbx_description
1 polymer ?
#
loop_
_entity_poly.entity_id
_entity_poly.type
_entity_poly.pdbx_seq_one_letter_code
_entity_poly.pdbx_strand_id
1 'polypeptide(L)' 'VSAGYDAHRADPLAELDVTEHGYAEVSRLIGALSGRLGLPGIALTLEGGYDLDALRASAAATVRGLLAGRSDEPV' A
#
# COMPACT_ATOMS: atom_id res chain seq x y z
N VAL A 1 8.39 -2.20 4.18
CA VAL A 1 8.04 -2.06 2.75
C VAL A 1 8.58 -0.72 2.28
N SER A 2 9.41 -0.75 1.25
CA SER A 2 9.83 0.43 0.49
C SER A 2 8.64 0.78 -0.40
N ALA A 3 7.90 1.83 -0.05
CA ALA A 3 6.56 2.14 -0.54
C ALA A 3 6.62 3.29 -1.56
N GLY A 4 6.90 2.93 -2.81
CA GLY A 4 6.78 3.80 -3.98
C GLY A 4 5.36 3.80 -4.55
N TYR A 5 4.95 4.93 -5.09
CA TYR A 5 3.65 5.16 -5.71
C TYR A 5 3.74 5.52 -7.19
N ASP A 6 4.93 5.38 -7.77
CA ASP A 6 5.24 5.64 -9.17
C ASP A 6 4.59 4.65 -10.13
N ALA A 7 4.17 3.47 -9.67
CA ALA A 7 3.37 2.57 -10.49
C ALA A 7 1.92 3.05 -10.74
N HIS A 8 1.49 4.15 -10.12
CA HIS A 8 0.14 4.67 -10.32
C HIS A 8 -0.06 5.13 -11.77
N ARG A 9 -1.26 4.90 -12.34
CA ARG A 9 -1.58 5.26 -13.74
C ARG A 9 -1.46 6.72 -14.14
N ALA A 10 -1.42 7.60 -13.14
CA ALA A 10 -1.23 9.04 -13.35
C ALA A 10 0.24 9.45 -13.24
N ASP A 11 1.11 8.55 -12.78
CA ASP A 11 2.52 8.87 -12.60
C ASP A 11 3.21 9.09 -13.95
N PRO A 12 4.00 10.16 -14.09
CA PRO A 12 4.61 10.51 -15.36
C PRO A 12 5.84 9.65 -15.73
N LEU A 13 6.37 8.81 -14.82
CA LEU A 13 7.68 8.16 -15.01
C LEU A 13 7.64 6.64 -15.25
N ALA A 14 6.64 5.91 -14.73
CA ALA A 14 6.69 4.44 -14.74
C ALA A 14 5.83 3.74 -15.82
N GLU A 15 4.88 4.44 -16.45
CA GLU A 15 3.96 3.88 -17.47
C GLU A 15 3.24 2.58 -17.05
N LEU A 16 2.89 2.46 -15.76
CA LEU A 16 2.10 1.35 -15.20
C LEU A 16 0.65 1.80 -14.96
N ASP A 17 -0.26 0.84 -14.74
CA ASP A 17 -1.70 1.13 -14.58
C ASP A 17 -2.25 0.75 -13.18
N VAL A 18 -1.43 0.94 -12.13
CA VAL A 18 -1.89 0.70 -10.75
C VAL A 18 -2.83 1.81 -10.33
N THR A 19 -3.81 1.45 -9.51
CA THR A 19 -4.82 2.36 -8.95
C THR A 19 -4.68 2.39 -7.44
N GLU A 20 -5.30 3.37 -6.79
CA GLU A 20 -5.38 3.45 -5.33
C GLU A 20 -6.02 2.20 -4.72
N HIS A 21 -7.01 1.62 -5.41
CA HIS A 21 -7.61 0.33 -5.02
C HIS A 21 -6.60 -0.82 -5.09
N GLY A 22 -5.75 -0.84 -6.13
CA GLY A 22 -4.66 -1.80 -6.26
C GLY A 22 -3.67 -1.71 -5.09
N TYR A 23 -3.23 -0.50 -4.74
CA TYR A 23 -2.37 -0.28 -3.56
C TYR A 23 -3.05 -0.71 -2.25
N ALA A 24 -4.34 -0.40 -2.08
CA ALA A 24 -5.10 -0.84 -0.91
C ALA A 24 -5.12 -2.37 -0.79
N GLU A 25 -5.40 -3.08 -1.89
CA GLU A 25 -5.54 -4.54 -1.86
C GLU A 25 -4.21 -5.25 -1.63
N VAL A 26 -3.13 -4.80 -2.28
CA VAL A 26 -1.78 -5.31 -2.01
C VAL A 26 -1.42 -5.10 -0.54
N SER A 27 -1.68 -3.91 0.01
CA SER A 27 -1.36 -3.62 1.40
C SER A 27 -2.23 -4.42 2.38
N ARG A 28 -3.50 -4.69 2.05
CA ARG A 28 -4.38 -5.58 2.81
C ARG A 28 -3.82 -6.99 2.89
N LEU A 29 -3.35 -7.53 1.76
CA LEU A 29 -2.70 -8.85 1.74
C LEU A 29 -1.42 -8.88 2.58
N ILE A 30 -0.61 -7.82 2.55
CA ILE A 30 0.58 -7.67 3.40
C ILE A 30 0.18 -7.63 4.88
N GLY A 31 -0.87 -6.89 5.24
CA GLY A 31 -1.41 -6.82 6.59
C GLY A 31 -1.82 -8.19 7.12
N ALA A 32 -2.63 -8.92 6.36
CA ALA A 32 -3.08 -10.27 6.71
C ALA A 32 -1.90 -11.25 6.83
N LEU A 33 -0.93 -11.18 5.92
CA LEU A 33 0.29 -11.99 5.99
C LEU A 33 1.10 -11.66 7.26
N SER A 34 1.18 -10.39 7.65
CA SER A 34 1.90 -9.99 8.86
C SER A 34 1.29 -10.59 10.13
N GLY A 35 -0.04 -10.69 10.22
CA GLY A 35 -0.73 -11.37 11.31
C GLY A 35 -0.44 -12.87 11.32
N ARG A 36 -0.56 -13.53 10.17
CA ARG A 36 -0.24 -14.98 10.01
C ARG A 36 1.20 -15.34 10.38
N LEU A 37 2.13 -14.39 10.23
CA LEU A 37 3.55 -14.57 10.58
C LEU A 37 3.87 -14.13 12.02
N GLY A 38 2.88 -13.66 12.80
CA GLY A 38 3.08 -13.19 14.17
C GLY A 38 3.95 -11.93 14.27
N LEU A 39 3.97 -11.09 13.23
CA LEU A 39 4.80 -9.89 13.21
C LEU A 39 4.15 -8.75 14.03
N PRO A 40 4.92 -8.05 14.87
CA PRO A 40 4.40 -6.98 15.72
C PRO A 40 3.89 -5.78 14.91
N GLY A 41 4.37 -5.61 13.68
CA GLY A 41 4.01 -4.49 12.81
C GLY A 41 4.68 -4.57 11.45
N ILE A 42 4.33 -3.62 10.58
CA ILE A 42 4.98 -3.40 9.29
C ILE A 42 5.41 -1.94 9.21
N ALA A 43 6.69 -1.70 8.92
CA ALA A 43 7.18 -0.36 8.61
C ALA A 43 6.94 -0.06 7.11
N LEU A 44 6.38 1.11 6.82
CA LEU A 44 6.26 1.66 5.47
C LEU A 44 7.20 2.86 5.36
N THR A 45 8.09 2.85 4.38
CA THR A 45 9.00 3.96 4.09
C THR A 45 8.63 4.54 2.74
N LEU A 46 8.29 5.83 2.68
CA LEU A 46 7.94 6.50 1.42
C LEU A 46 9.16 6.55 0.49
N GLU A 47 8.95 6.24 -0.79
CA GLU A 47 9.98 6.25 -1.84
C GLU A 47 9.55 7.15 -3.01
N GLY A 48 9.45 6.60 -4.23
CA GLY A 48 9.00 7.28 -5.44
C GLY A 48 7.48 7.52 -5.49
N GLY A 49 7.06 8.24 -6.52
CA GLY A 49 5.70 8.75 -6.71
C GLY A 49 5.78 10.24 -7.04
N TYR A 50 5.50 10.55 -8.30
CA TYR A 50 5.85 11.82 -8.93
C TYR A 50 4.61 12.60 -9.41
N ASP A 51 3.44 11.96 -9.39
CA ASP A 51 2.15 12.64 -9.32
C ASP A 51 1.71 12.79 -7.85
N LEU A 52 1.59 14.02 -7.37
CA LEU A 52 1.37 14.31 -5.95
C LEU A 52 -0.05 13.95 -5.47
N ASP A 53 -1.05 14.09 -6.34
CA ASP A 53 -2.44 13.74 -6.00
C ASP A 53 -2.60 12.23 -5.93
N ALA A 54 -2.03 11.51 -6.90
CA ALA A 54 -1.93 10.06 -6.92
C ALA A 54 -1.14 9.52 -5.72
N LEU A 55 0.02 10.10 -5.39
CA LEU A 55 0.82 9.73 -4.24
C LEU A 55 0.01 9.88 -2.96
N ARG A 56 -0.65 11.04 -2.76
CA ARG A 56 -1.47 11.29 -1.57
C ARG A 56 -2.58 10.25 -1.43
N ALA A 57 -3.32 10.00 -2.50
CA ALA A 57 -4.46 9.09 -2.49
C ALA A 57 -4.00 7.63 -2.28
N SER A 58 -2.94 7.23 -2.97
CA SER A 58 -2.37 5.87 -2.90
C SER A 58 -1.71 5.59 -1.54
N ALA A 59 -0.98 6.54 -0.96
CA ALA A 59 -0.40 6.37 0.37
C ALA A 59 -1.48 6.20 1.45
N ALA A 60 -2.55 6.98 1.37
CA ALA A 60 -3.68 6.83 2.28
C ALA A 60 -4.40 5.49 2.07
N ALA A 61 -4.52 5.01 0.83
CA ALA A 61 -5.09 3.72 0.49
C ALA A 61 -4.26 2.56 1.03
N THR A 62 -2.93 2.61 0.90
CA THR A 62 -1.98 1.65 1.48
C THR A 62 -2.16 1.53 2.99
N VAL A 63 -2.17 2.64 3.72
CA VAL A 63 -2.32 2.60 5.19
C VAL A 63 -3.67 1.99 5.58
N ARG A 64 -4.76 2.38 4.92
CA ARG A 64 -6.09 1.79 5.18
C ARG A 64 -6.13 0.29 4.88
N GLY A 65 -5.57 -0.13 3.74
CA GLY A 65 -5.47 -1.53 3.35
C GLY A 65 -4.69 -2.34 4.38
N LEU A 66 -3.50 -1.87 4.76
CA LEU A 66 -2.64 -2.52 5.75
C LEU A 66 -3.36 -2.75 7.08
N LEU A 67 -4.03 -1.71 7.59
CA LEU A 67 -4.76 -1.79 8.86
C LEU A 67 -5.94 -2.76 8.76
N ALA A 68 -6.72 -2.69 7.67
CA ALA A 68 -7.83 -3.63 7.44
C ALA A 68 -7.35 -5.08 7.43
N GLY A 69 -6.27 -5.37 6.69
CA GLY A 69 -5.72 -6.73 6.62
C GLY A 69 -5.16 -7.24 7.95
N ARG A 70 -4.68 -6.36 8.84
CA ARG A 70 -4.26 -6.73 10.20
C ARG A 70 -5.45 -7.01 11.13
N SER A 71 -6.62 -6.45 10.85
CA SER A 71 -7.85 -6.69 11.61
C SER A 71 -8.59 -7.96 11.18
N ASP A 72 -8.24 -8.58 10.06
CA ASP A 72 -8.79 -9.86 9.57
C ASP A 72 -8.30 -11.08 10.40
N GLU A 73 -7.72 -10.88 11.58
CA GLU A 73 -7.27 -11.96 12.46
C GLU A 73 -8.50 -12.71 13.04
N PRO A 74 -8.62 -14.03 12.83
CA PRO A 74 -9.61 -14.81 13.55
C PRO A 74 -9.17 -14.88 15.02
N VAL A 75 -10.07 -14.46 15.91
CA VAL A 75 -9.97 -14.71 17.37
C VAL A 75 -9.83 -16.21 17.63
#